data_AF-A0A378U0H8-F1
#
_entry.id   AF-A0A378U0H8-F1
#
_cell.length_a   1.000
_cell.length_b   1.000
_cell.length_c   1.000
_cell.angle_alpha   90.00
_cell.angle_beta   90.00
_cell.angle_gamma   90.00
#
_symmetry.space_group_name_H-M   'P 1'
#
loop_
_entity.id
_entity.type
_entity.pdbx_description
1 polymer ?
#
loop_
_entity_poly.entity_id
_entity_poly.type
_entity_poly.pdbx_seq_one_letter_code
_entity_poly.pdbx_strand_id
1 'polypeptide(L)' 'MTIEQQLPKEWKKTTLGAEFEWSSGGTPKSGVPAYYENGSIHWLNISDLNDGLVSYAEKKSQNLVYRKVLPK' A
#
# COMPACT_ATOMS: atom_id res chain seq x y z
N MET A 1 24.14 -27.08 -19.22
CA MET A 1 22.77 -27.62 -19.07
C MET A 1 22.22 -27.07 -17.77
N THR A 2 21.27 -26.16 -17.82
CA THR A 2 20.68 -25.59 -16.59
C THR A 2 19.55 -26.52 -16.17
N ILE A 3 19.64 -27.08 -14.96
CA ILE A 3 18.60 -27.93 -14.40
C ILE A 3 17.42 -27.00 -14.05
N GLU A 4 16.29 -27.16 -14.72
CA GLU A 4 15.07 -26.47 -14.33
C GLU A 4 14.59 -27.05 -12.99
N GLN A 5 14.60 -26.21 -11.96
CA GLN A 5 14.14 -26.60 -10.63
C GLN A 5 12.61 -26.71 -10.67
N GLN A 6 12.10 -27.94 -10.55
CA GLN A 6 10.67 -28.21 -10.56
C GLN A 6 10.04 -27.74 -9.24
N LEU A 7 9.03 -26.88 -9.32
CA LEU A 7 8.31 -26.37 -8.15
C LEU A 7 7.54 -27.51 -7.44
N PRO A 8 7.29 -27.41 -6.13
CA PRO A 8 6.40 -28.33 -5.43
C PRO A 8 5.01 -28.39 -6.10
N LYS A 9 4.33 -29.53 -6.02
CA LYS A 9 3.03 -29.76 -6.71
C LYS A 9 1.95 -28.73 -6.34
N GLU A 10 1.96 -28.25 -5.10
CA GLU A 10 1.00 -27.26 -4.58
C GLU A 10 1.38 -25.81 -4.93
N TRP A 11 2.53 -25.59 -5.57
CA TRP A 11 3.02 -24.24 -5.89
C TRP A 11 2.68 -23.88 -7.33
N LYS A 12 2.08 -22.71 -7.49
CA LYS A 12 1.79 -22.13 -8.80
C LYS A 12 2.85 -21.09 -9.14
N LYS A 13 3.50 -21.22 -10.30
CA LYS A 13 4.31 -20.15 -10.88
C LYS A 13 3.36 -19.07 -11.40
N THR A 14 3.40 -17.88 -10.82
CA THR A 14 2.51 -16.76 -11.16
C THR A 14 3.22 -15.43 -10.97
N THR A 15 2.57 -14.32 -11.32
CA THR A 15 3.05 -12.95 -11.07
C THR A 15 2.17 -12.25 -10.05
N LEU A 16 2.71 -11.24 -9.37
CA LEU A 16 1.91 -10.48 -8.40
C LEU A 16 0.66 -9.85 -9.03
N GLY A 17 0.78 -9.29 -10.23
CA GLY A 17 -0.36 -8.69 -10.93
C GLY A 17 -1.40 -9.69 -11.45
N ALA A 18 -1.09 -11.00 -11.48
CA ALA A 18 -2.05 -12.03 -11.85
C ALA A 18 -2.89 -12.50 -10.66
N GLU A 19 -2.37 -12.39 -9.43
CA GLU A 19 -3.07 -12.87 -8.22
C GLU A 19 -3.54 -11.74 -7.29
N PHE A 20 -3.02 -10.52 -7.45
CA PHE A 20 -3.28 -9.40 -6.54
C PHE A 20 -3.58 -8.10 -7.28
N GLU A 21 -4.58 -7.36 -6.78
CA GLU A 21 -4.77 -5.95 -7.09
C GLU A 21 -3.94 -5.12 -6.11
N TRP A 22 -3.05 -4.29 -6.64
CA TRP A 22 -2.16 -3.46 -5.83
C TRP A 22 -2.06 -2.07 -6.43
N SER A 23 -1.79 -1.09 -5.58
CA SER A 23 -1.59 0.29 -6.00
C SER A 23 -0.51 0.94 -5.13
N SER A 24 0.14 1.97 -5.66
CA SER A 24 1.15 2.73 -4.91
C SER A 24 0.57 3.62 -3.81
N GLY A 25 -0.76 3.70 -3.70
CA GLY A 25 -1.42 4.77 -2.95
C GLY A 25 -1.12 6.16 -3.52
N GLY A 26 -1.23 7.19 -2.68
CA GLY A 26 -0.81 8.55 -3.02
C GLY A 26 -0.76 9.46 -1.80
N THR A 27 0.20 10.38 -1.74
CA THR A 27 0.36 11.28 -0.60
C THR A 27 -0.58 12.49 -0.72
N PRO A 28 -1.49 12.74 0.25
CA PRO A 28 -2.19 14.02 0.32
C PRO A 28 -1.20 15.17 0.45
N LYS A 29 -1.56 16.38 -0.02
CA LYS A 29 -0.68 17.54 0.14
C LYS A 29 -0.56 17.89 1.63
N SER A 30 0.63 17.73 2.19
CA SER A 30 0.89 17.96 3.63
C SER A 30 0.54 19.36 4.12
N GLY A 31 0.56 20.37 3.24
CA GLY A 31 0.21 21.76 3.56
C GLY A 31 -1.28 22.09 3.47
N VAL A 32 -2.16 21.10 3.28
CA VAL A 32 -3.61 21.30 3.22
C VAL A 32 -4.24 20.64 4.45
N PRO A 33 -4.49 21.38 5.55
CA PRO A 33 -4.97 20.83 6.81
C PRO A 33 -6.28 20.05 6.67
N ALA A 34 -7.16 20.47 5.77
CA ALA A 34 -8.44 19.80 5.47
C ALA A 34 -8.32 18.32 5.08
N TYR A 35 -7.14 17.83 4.67
CA TYR A 35 -6.92 16.41 4.38
C TYR A 35 -6.64 15.55 5.63
N TYR A 36 -6.27 16.17 6.75
CA TYR A 36 -5.82 15.50 7.97
C TYR A 36 -6.67 15.85 9.19
N GLU A 37 -7.17 17.09 9.27
CA GLU A 37 -8.03 17.56 10.36
C GLU A 37 -9.24 16.66 10.52
N ASN A 38 -9.51 16.22 11.75
CA ASN A 38 -10.59 15.30 12.12
C ASN A 38 -10.56 13.92 11.40
N GLY A 39 -9.43 13.55 10.79
CA GLY A 39 -9.28 12.29 10.06
C GLY A 39 -9.52 11.06 10.93
N SER A 40 -10.17 10.05 10.37
CA SER A 40 -10.47 8.77 11.04
C SER A 40 -9.65 7.60 10.47
N ILE A 41 -9.05 7.75 9.29
CA ILE A 41 -8.29 6.71 8.60
C ILE A 41 -6.80 6.86 8.95
N HIS A 42 -6.20 5.83 9.54
CA HIS A 42 -4.78 5.82 9.85
C HIS A 42 -3.92 6.02 8.59
N TRP A 43 -3.05 7.04 8.63
CA TRP A 43 -2.18 7.43 7.53
C TRP A 43 -0.74 7.03 7.86
N LEU A 44 -0.32 5.89 7.31
CA LEU A 44 1.02 5.35 7.52
C LEU A 44 2.08 6.14 6.73
N ASN A 45 3.16 6.47 7.41
CA ASN A 45 4.37 7.03 6.86
C ASN A 45 5.48 5.98 6.91
N ILE A 46 6.55 6.18 6.13
CA ILE A 46 7.69 5.27 6.13
C ILE A 46 8.33 5.12 7.52
N SER A 47 8.25 6.16 8.36
CA SER A 47 8.74 6.18 9.74
C SER A 47 7.94 5.28 10.69
N ASP A 48 6.73 4.88 10.31
CA ASP A 48 5.87 4.02 11.13
C ASP A 48 6.25 2.53 10.98
N LEU A 49 7.04 2.19 9.95
CA LEU A 49 7.52 0.82 9.71
C LEU A 49 8.64 0.45 10.68
N ASN A 50 8.54 -0.73 11.30
CA ASN A 50 9.42 -1.15 12.38
C ASN A 50 9.82 -2.64 12.34
N ASP A 51 9.83 -3.25 11.15
CA ASP A 51 10.10 -4.69 10.91
C ASP A 51 9.19 -5.66 11.73
N GLY A 52 8.12 -5.14 12.33
CA GLY A 52 7.16 -5.88 13.11
C GLY A 52 5.72 -5.53 12.74
N LEU A 53 4.80 -5.91 13.63
CA LEU A 53 3.39 -5.59 13.47
C LEU A 53 3.16 -4.10 13.78
N VAL A 54 2.80 -3.34 12.75
CA VAL A 54 2.33 -1.95 12.91
C VAL A 54 0.84 -1.98 13.26
N SER A 55 0.52 -1.72 14.52
CA SER A 55 -0.86 -1.68 15.04
C SER A 55 -1.39 -0.25 15.29
N TYR A 56 -0.56 0.76 15.08
CA TYR A 56 -0.90 2.17 15.32
C TYR A 56 -0.21 3.09 14.31
N ALA A 57 -0.90 4.16 13.93
CA ALA A 57 -0.33 5.29 13.19
C ALA A 57 -0.81 6.60 13.82
N GLU A 58 0.12 7.52 14.09
CA GLU A 58 -0.17 8.80 14.72
C GLU A 58 -0.99 9.71 13.80
N LYS A 59 -0.61 9.77 12.51
CA LYS A 59 -1.30 10.59 11.53
C LYS A 59 -2.58 9.91 11.07
N LYS A 60 -3.60 10.73 10.86
CA LYS A 60 -4.88 10.31 10.28
C LYS A 60 -5.24 11.20 9.10
N SER A 61 -6.00 10.64 8.18
CA SER A 61 -6.53 11.32 7.01
C SER A 61 -8.05 11.19 6.97
N GLN A 62 -8.70 12.15 6.33
CA GLN A 62 -10.15 12.13 6.13
C GLN A 62 -10.58 11.17 5.02
N ASN A 63 -9.78 11.06 3.97
CA ASN A 63 -10.09 10.27 2.79
C ASN A 63 -8.89 9.40 2.43
N LEU A 64 -9.18 8.19 1.94
CA LEU A 64 -8.20 7.42 1.19
C LEU A 64 -7.83 8.26 -0.04
N VAL A 65 -6.59 8.73 -0.12
CA VAL A 65 -6.05 9.32 -1.35
C VAL A 65 -5.79 8.17 -2.32
N TYR A 66 -6.88 7.60 -2.84
CA TYR A 66 -6.86 6.91 -4.11
C TYR A 66 -6.58 7.98 -5.14
N ARG A 67 -5.33 8.04 -5.58
CA ARG A 67 -4.98 8.79 -6.77
C ARG A 67 -5.59 8.06 -7.98
N LYS A 68 -6.93 8.08 -8.12
CA LYS A 68 -7.55 8.11 -9.43
C LYS A 68 -7.13 9.47 -9.98
N VAL A 69 -5.95 9.49 -10.60
CA VAL A 69 -5.58 10.54 -11.53
C VAL A 69 -6.79 10.61 -12.44
N LEU A 70 -7.58 11.68 -12.31
CA LEU A 70 -8.76 11.92 -13.12
C LEU A 70 -8.36 11.64 -14.57
N PRO A 71 -9.05 10.74 -15.29
CA PRO A 71 -9.01 10.84 -16.74
C PRO A 71 -9.61 12.21 -17.06
N LYS A 72 -8.87 13.03 -17.80
CA LYS A 72 -9.49 14.15 -18.50
C LYS A 72 -10.48 13.61 -19.52
#